data_AF-A0A402C2N2-F1
#
_entry.id   AF-A0A402C2N2-F1
#
_cell.length_a   1.000
_cell.length_b   1.000
_cell.length_c   1.000
_cell.angle_alpha   90.00
_cell.angle_beta   90.00
_cell.angle_gamma   90.00
#
_symmetry.space_group_name_H-M   'P 1'
#
loop_
_entity.id
_entity.type
_entity.pdbx_description
1 polymer ?
#
loop_
_entity_poly.entity_id
_entity_poly.type
_entity_poly.pdbx_seq_one_letter_code
_entity_poly.pdbx_strand_id
1 'polypeptide(L)'
;MVFERFSDQARLVVVLAAGAARTHHQNSVGTEHLLDDPASTGAQILTDLASLPISEMREHLRRELAQQPTPGPAHRIPIRLSNDEYARAQAAAHTAGQNLETWIHDRITDALEQPQ
;
A
#
# COMPACT_ATOMS: atom_id res chain seq x y z
N MET A 1 -7.01 8.21 -13.03
CA MET A 1 -6.02 7.33 -12.35
C MET A 1 -5.58 7.96 -11.01
N VAL A 2 -5.24 7.17 -9.98
CA VAL A 2 -5.18 7.64 -8.56
C VAL A 2 -4.03 8.61 -8.23
N PHE A 3 -2.95 8.61 -9.01
CA PHE A 3 -1.72 9.36 -8.72
C PHE A 3 -1.75 10.85 -9.10
N GLU A 4 -2.66 11.27 -9.97
CA GLU A 4 -2.76 12.68 -10.40
C GLU A 4 -3.25 13.61 -9.29
N ARG A 5 -3.92 13.05 -8.27
CA ARG A 5 -4.38 13.79 -7.09
C ARG A 5 -3.26 14.10 -6.09
N PHE A 6 -2.11 13.45 -6.23
CA PHE A 6 -0.97 13.68 -5.36
C PHE A 6 -0.14 14.88 -5.85
N SER A 7 0.42 15.62 -4.89
CA SER A 7 1.45 16.61 -5.19
C SER A 7 2.70 15.93 -5.78
N ASP A 8 3.54 16.71 -6.45
CA ASP A 8 4.79 16.19 -7.03
C ASP A 8 5.69 15.55 -5.95
N GLN A 9 5.74 16.15 -4.77
CA GLN A 9 6.45 15.60 -3.61
C GLN A 9 5.88 14.26 -3.16
N ALA A 10 4.56 14.14 -3.03
CA ALA A 10 3.92 12.90 -2.64
C ALA A 10 4.14 11.78 -3.69
N ARG A 11 4.14 12.12 -4.98
CA ARG A 11 4.50 11.16 -6.04
C ARG A 11 5.95 10.71 -5.92
N LEU A 12 6.89 11.62 -5.67
CA LEU A 12 8.30 11.29 -5.48
C LEU A 12 8.50 10.34 -4.30
N VAL A 13 7.89 10.63 -3.15
CA VAL A 13 7.96 9.77 -1.95
C VAL A 13 7.46 8.35 -2.25
N VAL A 14 6.37 8.19 -3.00
CA VAL A 14 5.87 6.86 -3.38
C VAL A 14 6.83 6.12 -4.31
N VAL A 15 7.43 6.82 -5.29
CA VAL A 15 8.42 6.21 -6.20
C VAL A 15 9.65 5.75 -5.42
N LEU A 16 10.15 6.58 -4.49
CA LEU A 16 11.29 6.24 -3.64
C LEU A 16 10.96 5.07 -2.71
N ALA A 17 9.78 5.04 -2.11
CA ALA A 17 9.31 3.94 -1.27
C ALA A 17 9.21 2.61 -2.06
N ALA A 18 8.73 2.66 -3.31
CA ALA A 18 8.72 1.50 -4.21
C ALA A 18 10.13 1.04 -4.58
N GLY A 19 11.07 1.96 -4.80
CA GLY A 19 12.48 1.66 -5.01
C GLY A 19 13.13 1.00 -3.80
N ALA A 20 12.84 1.49 -2.59
CA ALA A 20 13.32 0.92 -1.34
C ALA A 20 12.80 -0.51 -1.14
N ALA A 21 11.49 -0.74 -1.29
CA ALA A 21 10.90 -2.07 -1.18
C ALA A 21 11.54 -3.07 -2.15
N ARG A 22 11.80 -2.66 -3.40
CA ARG A 22 12.50 -3.49 -4.40
C ARG A 22 13.93 -3.82 -4.00
N THR A 23 14.66 -2.84 -3.46
CA THR A 23 16.05 -3.02 -3.00
C THR A 23 16.12 -4.02 -1.85
N HIS A 24 15.07 -4.10 -1.03
CA HIS A 24 14.95 -5.03 0.08
C HIS A 24 14.18 -6.32 -0.27
N HIS A 25 13.91 -6.58 -1.56
CA HIS A 25 13.17 -7.75 -2.04
C HIS A 25 11.76 -7.92 -1.42
N GLN A 26 11.12 -6.82 -1.04
CA GLN A 26 9.78 -6.80 -0.49
C GLN A 26 8.74 -6.64 -1.60
N ASN A 27 7.67 -7.44 -1.53
CA ASN A 27 6.62 -7.51 -2.55
C ASN A 27 5.55 -6.40 -2.42
N SER A 28 5.66 -5.53 -1.42
CA SER A 28 4.66 -4.50 -1.12
C SER A 28 5.30 -3.26 -0.51
N VAL A 29 4.75 -2.09 -0.82
CA VAL A 29 5.09 -0.83 -0.16
C VAL A 29 4.26 -0.70 1.12
N GLY A 30 4.89 -0.95 2.26
CA GLY A 30 4.34 -0.63 3.59
C GLY A 30 4.62 0.81 4.04
N THR A 31 3.99 1.22 5.15
CA THR A 31 4.13 2.56 5.74
C THR A 31 5.58 2.89 6.06
N GLU A 32 6.35 1.90 6.51
CA GLU A 32 7.76 2.02 6.84
C GLU A 32 8.63 2.50 5.66
N HIS A 33 8.26 2.15 4.43
CA HIS A 33 8.93 2.63 3.22
C HIS A 33 8.62 4.10 2.93
N LEU A 34 7.38 4.52 3.21
CA LEU A 34 6.95 5.91 3.05
C LEU A 34 7.56 6.82 4.13
N LEU A 35 7.94 6.26 5.28
CA LEU A 35 8.57 6.98 6.39
C LEU A 35 10.10 7.01 6.29
N ASP A 36 10.71 6.19 5.43
CA ASP A 36 12.17 6.23 5.23
C ASP A 36 12.61 7.48 4.43
N ASP A 37 11.75 8.10 3.63
CA ASP A 37 12.08 9.38 2.99
C ASP A 37 11.93 10.55 3.98
N PRO A 38 12.98 11.32 4.31
CA PRO A 38 12.88 12.47 5.20
C PRO A 38 12.06 13.62 4.60
N ALA A 39 11.87 13.64 3.28
CA ALA A 39 10.96 14.57 2.61
C ALA A 39 9.49 14.14 2.72
N SER A 40 9.20 12.95 3.25
CA SER A 40 7.84 12.50 3.54
C SER A 40 7.18 13.39 4.60
N THR A 41 5.97 13.85 4.31
CA THR A 41 5.15 14.58 5.28
C THR A 41 4.91 13.75 6.55
N GLY A 42 4.76 12.43 6.42
CA GLY A 42 4.61 11.54 7.58
C GLY A 42 5.88 11.51 8.45
N ALA A 43 7.06 11.46 7.83
CA ALA A 43 8.34 11.48 8.53
C ALA A 43 8.56 12.80 9.27
N GLN A 44 8.19 13.93 8.65
CA GLN A 44 8.28 15.27 9.26
C GLN A 44 7.33 15.40 10.46
N ILE A 45 6.06 15.03 10.29
CA ILE A 45 5.07 15.07 11.37
C ILE A 45 5.50 14.19 12.55
N LEU A 46 5.97 12.98 12.30
CA LEU A 46 6.42 12.08 13.37
C LEU A 46 7.65 12.63 14.09
N THR A 47 8.61 13.19 13.36
CA THR A 47 9.80 13.84 13.95
C THR A 47 9.39 15.01 14.85
N ASP A 48 8.48 15.86 14.38
CA ASP A 48 8.00 17.02 15.12
C ASP A 48 7.22 16.61 16.38
N LEU A 49 6.33 15.62 16.28
CA LEU A 49 5.50 15.18 17.39
C LEU A 49 6.26 14.34 18.41
N ALA A 50 7.18 13.49 17.96
CA ALA A 50 7.94 12.59 18.84
C ALA A 50 9.18 13.24 19.45
N SER A 51 9.57 14.45 18.99
CA SER A 51 10.86 15.08 19.34
C SER A 51 12.06 14.14 19.13
N LEU A 52 11.93 13.21 18.17
CA LEU A 52 12.91 12.20 17.85
C LEU A 52 13.68 12.64 16.60
N PRO A 53 15.02 12.71 16.61
CA PRO A 53 15.78 13.04 15.42
C PRO A 53 15.42 12.10 14.26
N ILE A 54 15.21 12.66 13.07
CA ILE A 54 14.83 11.89 11.88
C ILE A 54 15.81 10.75 11.55
N SER A 55 17.09 10.94 11.89
CA SER A 55 18.13 9.91 11.78
C SER A 55 17.90 8.72 12.71
N GLU A 56 17.47 8.95 13.95
CA GLU A 56 17.17 7.87 14.90
C GLU A 56 15.91 7.12 14.50
N MET A 57 14.85 7.83 14.09
CA MET A 57 13.63 7.23 13.58
C MET A 57 13.93 6.31 12.39
N ARG A 58 14.72 6.80 11.42
CA ARG A 58 15.09 6.02 10.23
C ARG A 58 15.96 4.82 10.56
N GLU A 59 16.92 4.97 11.46
CA GLU A 59 17.74 3.85 11.92
C GLU A 59 16.88 2.78 12.59
N HIS A 60 15.90 3.18 13.40
CA HIS A 60 14.93 2.26 14.00
C HIS A 60 14.09 1.55 12.94
N LEU A 61 13.55 2.28 11.96
CA LEU A 61 12.78 1.72 10.84
C LEU A 61 13.61 0.72 10.01
N ARG A 62 14.88 1.03 9.72
CA ARG A 62 15.77 0.12 8.99
C ARG A 62 16.06 -1.15 9.77
N ARG A 63 16.22 -1.07 11.09
CA ARG A 63 16.41 -2.24 11.95
C ARG A 63 15.17 -3.12 11.99
N GLU A 64 13.99 -2.53 12.07
CA GLU A 64 12.73 -3.28 11.99
C GLU A 64 12.58 -3.94 10.61
N LEU A 65 12.81 -3.19 9.53
CA LEU A 65 12.77 -3.70 8.15
C LEU A 65 13.76 -4.85 7.91
N ALA A 66 14.97 -4.78 8.46
CA ALA A 66 15.98 -5.84 8.34
C ALA A 66 15.61 -7.10 9.15
N GLN A 67 14.80 -6.97 10.19
CA GLN A 67 14.34 -8.07 11.03
C GLN A 67 13.03 -8.69 10.54
N GLN A 68 12.26 -7.98 9.71
CA GLN A 68 11.07 -8.53 9.10
C GLN A 68 11.44 -9.55 8.02
N PRO A 69 10.97 -10.82 8.13
CA PRO A 69 11.05 -11.75 7.03
C PRO A 69 10.35 -11.12 5.82
N THR A 70 10.96 -11.22 4.62
CA THR A 70 10.30 -10.85 3.37
C THR A 70 8.87 -11.39 3.39
N PRO A 71 7.84 -10.53 3.35
CA PRO A 71 6.48 -11.01 3.35
C PRO A 71 6.33 -11.91 2.13
N GLY A 72 5.92 -13.16 2.37
CA GLY A 72 5.48 -14.06 1.30
C GLY A 72 4.47 -13.36 0.40
N PRO A 73 4.27 -13.87 -0.83
CA PRO A 73 3.49 -13.19 -1.85
C PRO A 73 2.10 -12.79 -1.30
N ALA A 74 1.81 -11.49 -1.38
CA ALA A 74 0.58 -10.82 -0.99
C ALA A 74 0.21 -10.89 0.51
N HIS A 75 0.58 -9.84 1.27
CA HIS A 75 -0.25 -9.43 2.40
C HIS A 75 -1.64 -9.06 1.85
N ARG A 76 -2.61 -10.00 1.94
CA ARG A 76 -4.02 -9.73 1.65
C ARG A 76 -4.46 -8.58 2.56
N ILE A 77 -4.68 -7.41 1.98
CA ILE A 77 -5.41 -6.33 2.66
C ILE A 77 -6.85 -6.83 2.81
N PRO A 78 -7.36 -7.05 4.04
CA PRO A 78 -8.73 -7.50 4.20
C PRO A 78 -9.68 -6.36 3.82
N ILE A 79 -10.26 -6.41 2.63
CA ILE A 79 -11.36 -5.53 2.24
C ILE A 79 -12.60 -6.03 2.99
N ARG A 80 -12.98 -5.33 4.06
CA ARG A 80 -14.25 -5.56 4.76
C ARG A 80 -15.38 -4.94 3.93
N LEU A 81 -16.20 -5.78 3.33
CA LEU A 81 -17.48 -5.36 2.76
C LEU A 81 -18.52 -5.26 3.88
N SER A 82 -19.38 -4.25 3.83
CA SER A 82 -20.64 -4.25 4.59
C SER A 82 -21.56 -5.38 4.10
N ASN A 83 -22.58 -5.74 4.89
CA ASN A 83 -23.52 -6.79 4.52
C ASN A 83 -24.21 -6.50 3.17
N ASP A 84 -24.56 -5.24 2.91
CA ASP A 84 -25.20 -4.83 1.65
C ASP A 84 -24.24 -4.90 0.46
N GLU A 85 -22.98 -4.49 0.64
CA GLU A 85 -21.95 -4.61 -0.39
C GLU A 85 -21.63 -6.06 -0.69
N TYR A 86 -21.57 -6.90 0.34
CA TYR A 86 -21.37 -8.33 0.20
C TYR A 86 -22.53 -8.97 -0.58
N ALA A 87 -23.79 -8.65 -0.23
CA ALA A 87 -24.96 -9.18 -0.92
C ALA A 87 -24.99 -8.77 -2.40
N ARG A 88 -24.65 -7.51 -2.71
CA ARG A 88 -24.56 -7.04 -4.10
C ARG A 88 -23.45 -7.72 -4.89
N ALA A 89 -22.25 -7.83 -4.31
CA ALA A 89 -21.13 -8.50 -4.95
C ALA A 89 -21.42 -9.99 -5.18
N GLN A 90 -22.04 -10.66 -4.19
CA GLN A 90 -22.44 -12.05 -4.28
C GLN A 90 -23.49 -12.28 -5.38
N ALA A 91 -24.51 -11.42 -5.47
CA ALA A 91 -25.51 -11.50 -6.53
C ALA A 91 -24.88 -11.30 -7.92
N ALA A 92 -24.00 -10.30 -8.07
CA ALA A 92 -23.32 -10.02 -9.32
C ALA A 92 -22.39 -11.18 -9.75
N ALA A 93 -21.64 -11.76 -8.81
CA ALA A 93 -20.80 -12.92 -9.07
C ALA A 93 -21.63 -14.14 -9.51
N HIS A 94 -22.77 -14.37 -8.85
CA HIS A 94 -23.70 -15.44 -9.24
C HIS A 94 -24.28 -15.22 -10.65
N THR A 95 -24.67 -13.99 -10.99
CA THR A 95 -25.11 -13.64 -12.36
C THR A 95 -24.00 -13.86 -13.39
N ALA A 96 -22.75 -13.61 -13.03
CA ALA A 96 -21.59 -13.87 -13.88
C ALA A 96 -21.17 -15.36 -13.94
N GLY A 97 -21.81 -16.24 -13.16
CA GLY A 97 -21.45 -17.66 -13.06
C GLY A 97 -20.08 -17.91 -12.42
N GLN A 98 -19.56 -16.94 -11.66
CA GLN A 98 -18.24 -17.00 -11.04
C GLN A 98 -18.35 -17.12 -9.52
N ASN A 99 -17.29 -17.62 -8.87
CA ASN A 99 -17.14 -17.47 -7.43
C ASN A 99 -16.92 -15.99 -7.10
N LEU A 100 -17.46 -15.53 -5.97
CA LEU A 100 -17.31 -14.16 -5.48
C LEU A 100 -15.85 -13.68 -5.42
N GLU A 101 -14.92 -14.53 -4.98
CA GLU A 101 -13.50 -14.16 -4.88
C GLU A 101 -12.90 -13.89 -6.26
N THR A 102 -13.14 -14.78 -7.22
CA THR A 102 -12.69 -14.63 -8.62
C THR A 102 -13.31 -13.40 -9.26
N TRP A 103 -14.61 -13.19 -9.06
CA TRP A 103 -15.33 -12.03 -9.60
C TRP A 103 -14.79 -10.71 -9.04
N ILE A 104 -14.52 -10.63 -7.73
CA ILE A 104 -13.92 -9.43 -7.11
C ILE A 104 -12.52 -9.20 -7.65
N HIS A 105 -11.71 -10.26 -7.77
CA HIS A 105 -10.34 -10.16 -8.28
C HIS A 105 -10.31 -9.63 -9.72
N ASP A 106 -11.12 -10.20 -10.61
CA ASP A 106 -11.21 -9.78 -12.01
C ASP A 106 -11.69 -8.33 -12.11
N ARG A 107 -12.71 -7.93 -11.33
CA ARG A 107 -13.22 -6.55 -11.35
C ARG A 107 -12.21 -5.53 -10.83
N ILE A 108 -11.40 -5.87 -9.83
CA ILE A 108 -10.32 -5.01 -9.35
C ILE A 108 -9.22 -4.92 -10.41
N THR A 109 -8.87 -6.04 -11.04
CA THR A 109 -7.83 -6.11 -12.07
C THR A 109 -8.24 -5.31 -13.32
N ASP A 110 -9.46 -5.52 -13.82
CA ASP A 110 -10.05 -4.74 -14.93
C ASP A 110 -10.01 -3.24 -14.64
N ALA A 111 -10.37 -2.82 -13.41
CA ALA A 111 -10.37 -1.41 -13.03
C ALA A 111 -8.97 -0.78 -13.01
N LEU A 112 -7.92 -1.59 -12.87
CA LEU A 112 -6.52 -1.15 -12.91
C LEU A 112 -5.97 -1.13 -14.34
N GLU A 113 -6.48 -1.97 -15.24
CA GLU A 113 -6.01 -2.13 -16.61
C GLU A 113 -6.66 -1.18 -17.63
N GLN A 114 -7.76 -0.51 -17.29
CA GLN A 114 -8.38 0.46 -18.20
C GLN A 114 -7.53 1.74 -18.32
N PRO A 115 -6.94 2.03 -19.50
CA PRO A 115 -6.34 3.34 -19.77
C PRO A 115 -7.45 4.40 -19.72
N GLN A 116 -7.14 5.54 -19.09
CA GLN A 116 -8.01 6.71 -19.06
C GLN A 116 -8.21 7.26 -20.47
#